data_AF-A0A269Z079-F1
#
_entry.id   AF-A0A269Z079-F1
#
_cell.length_a   1.000
_cell.length_b   1.000
_cell.length_c   1.000
_cell.angle_alpha   90.00
_cell.angle_beta   90.00
_cell.angle_gamma   90.00
#
_symmetry.space_group_name_H-M   'P 1'
#
loop_
_entity.id
_entity.type
_entity.pdbx_description
1 polymer ?
#
loop_
_entity_poly.entity_id
_entity_poly.type
_entity_poly.pdbx_seq_one_letter_code
_entity_poly.pdbx_strand_id
1 'polypeptide(L)'
;HTDKYDAEQVIDATGKVVSPSLIDAHTHLVFGGSREHEMSLKRQGKSYLEILESGGGILSTVKATRDISEEDLFKKAEHDLLTM
;
A
#
# COMPACT_ATOMS: atom_id res chain seq x y z
N HIS A 1 7.10 -5.11 -41.86
CA HIS A 1 6.00 -4.17 -41.53
C HIS A 1 6.46 -3.18 -40.48
N THR A 2 7.44 -2.34 -40.84
CA THR A 2 7.94 -1.22 -40.02
C THR A 2 8.42 -0.05 -40.89
N ASP A 3 8.40 -0.19 -42.21
CA ASP A 3 9.06 0.72 -43.16
C ASP A 3 8.37 2.10 -43.31
N LYS A 4 7.39 2.40 -42.45
CA LYS A 4 6.56 3.61 -42.52
C LYS A 4 6.76 4.58 -41.35
N TYR A 5 7.48 4.17 -40.31
CA TYR A 5 7.72 4.98 -39.12
C TYR A 5 9.19 4.87 -38.70
N ASP A 6 9.82 6.01 -38.51
CA ASP A 6 11.14 6.12 -37.90
C ASP A 6 10.94 6.50 -36.43
N ALA A 7 11.58 5.77 -35.52
CA ALA A 7 11.44 5.94 -34.08
C ALA A 7 12.82 5.94 -33.42
N GLU A 8 13.04 6.88 -32.52
CA GLU A 8 14.31 6.99 -31.76
C GLU A 8 14.56 5.74 -30.88
N GLN A 9 13.48 5.09 -30.40
CA GLN A 9 13.55 3.88 -29.61
C GLN A 9 12.49 2.86 -30.03
N VAL A 10 12.92 1.61 -30.20
CA VAL A 10 12.05 0.47 -30.49
C VAL A 10 12.20 -0.57 -29.39
N ILE A 11 11.09 -1.03 -28.80
CA ILE A 11 11.07 -2.05 -27.76
C ILE A 11 10.43 -3.32 -28.34
N ASP A 12 11.17 -4.42 -28.39
CA ASP A 12 10.66 -5.71 -28.84
C ASP A 12 9.85 -6.42 -27.72
N ALA A 13 8.55 -6.53 -27.97
CA ALA A 13 7.59 -7.22 -27.11
C ALA A 13 7.10 -8.55 -27.70
N THR A 14 7.81 -9.14 -28.68
CA THR A 14 7.45 -10.41 -29.30
C THR A 14 7.25 -11.50 -28.24
N GLY A 15 6.11 -12.18 -28.29
CA GLY A 15 5.74 -13.24 -27.34
C GLY A 15 5.33 -12.76 -25.94
N LYS A 16 5.21 -11.43 -25.72
CA LYS A 16 4.76 -10.85 -24.45
C LYS A 16 3.32 -10.33 -24.58
N VAL A 17 2.68 -10.14 -23.43
CA VAL A 17 1.41 -9.41 -23.33
C VAL A 17 1.71 -7.96 -22.99
N VAL A 18 1.03 -7.04 -23.68
CA VAL A 18 1.05 -5.61 -23.38
C VAL A 18 -0.38 -5.21 -22.99
N SER A 19 -0.52 -4.60 -21.82
CA SER A 19 -1.79 -4.05 -21.33
C SER A 19 -1.63 -2.58 -20.96
N PRO A 20 -2.73 -1.83 -20.80
CA PRO A 20 -2.70 -0.60 -20.03
C PRO A 20 -2.14 -0.84 -18.61
N SER A 21 -1.64 0.23 -18.00
CA SER A 21 -1.22 0.22 -16.60
C SER A 21 -2.37 -0.18 -15.67
N LEU A 22 -2.02 -0.83 -14.56
CA LEU A 22 -2.98 -1.07 -13.48
C LEU A 22 -3.37 0.26 -12.82
N ILE A 23 -4.60 0.33 -12.33
CA ILE A 23 -5.13 1.45 -11.56
C ILE A 23 -5.69 0.89 -10.26
N ASP A 24 -5.13 1.31 -9.13
CA ASP A 24 -5.73 1.09 -7.82
C ASP A 24 -6.53 2.35 -7.43
N ALA A 25 -7.85 2.25 -7.51
CA ALA A 25 -8.75 3.38 -7.32
C ALA A 25 -9.04 3.69 -5.84
N HIS A 26 -8.67 2.80 -4.91
CA HIS A 26 -8.98 2.98 -3.49
C HIS A 26 -7.89 2.41 -2.61
N THR A 27 -7.11 3.30 -1.98
CA THR A 27 -6.11 2.91 -0.99
C THR A 27 -6.21 3.77 0.27
N HIS A 28 -5.71 3.21 1.36
CA HIS A 28 -5.34 3.96 2.56
C HIS A 28 -3.81 3.86 2.73
N LEU A 29 -3.05 4.20 1.68
CA LEU A 29 -1.59 4.03 1.64
C LEU A 29 -0.87 4.82 2.75
N VAL A 30 -1.37 6.00 3.08
CA VAL A 30 -0.74 6.91 4.05
C VAL A 30 -1.30 6.64 5.45
N PHE A 31 -0.48 6.02 6.32
CA PHE A 31 -0.79 5.81 7.74
C PHE A 31 0.49 5.60 8.57
N GLY A 32 0.43 5.92 9.86
CA GLY A 32 1.49 5.65 10.82
C GLY A 32 1.36 4.27 11.48
N GLY A 33 2.49 3.69 11.86
CA GLY A 33 2.56 2.41 12.56
C GLY A 33 2.03 1.24 11.74
N SER A 34 1.50 0.23 12.44
CA SER A 34 1.06 -1.03 11.86
C SER A 34 0.15 -1.80 12.85
N ARG A 35 -0.59 -2.80 12.37
CA ARG A 35 -1.61 -3.54 13.15
C ARG A 35 -1.34 -5.04 13.28
N GLU A 36 -0.12 -5.50 13.01
CA GLU A 36 0.26 -6.92 13.10
C GLU A 36 0.06 -7.49 14.51
N HIS A 37 0.23 -6.69 15.55
CA HIS A 37 0.00 -7.12 16.94
C HIS A 37 -1.43 -7.62 17.18
N GLU A 38 -2.42 -7.11 16.43
CA GLU A 38 -3.81 -7.56 16.51
C GLU A 38 -4.05 -8.93 15.86
N MET A 39 -3.16 -9.40 14.98
CA MET A 39 -3.30 -10.73 14.36
C MET A 39 -3.36 -11.82 15.44
N SER A 40 -2.56 -11.70 16.49
CA SER A 40 -2.58 -12.63 17.62
C SER A 40 -3.93 -12.61 18.36
N LEU A 41 -4.50 -11.43 18.59
CA LEU A 41 -5.79 -11.26 19.25
C LEU A 41 -6.95 -11.84 18.42
N LYS A 42 -6.94 -11.57 17.10
CA LYS A 42 -7.92 -12.14 16.17
C LYS A 42 -7.84 -13.66 16.14
N ARG A 43 -6.63 -14.23 16.14
CA ARG A 43 -6.42 -15.68 16.22
C ARG A 43 -6.94 -16.30 17.51
N GLN A 44 -6.96 -15.55 18.61
CA GLN A 44 -7.55 -15.97 19.88
C GLN A 44 -9.09 -15.82 19.91
N GLY A 45 -9.69 -15.37 18.80
CA GLY A 45 -11.14 -15.22 18.69
C GLY A 45 -11.69 -13.88 19.16
N LYS A 46 -10.85 -12.90 19.49
CA LYS A 46 -11.34 -11.56 19.85
C LYS A 46 -11.99 -10.88 18.65
N SER A 47 -13.19 -10.37 18.85
CA SER A 47 -13.93 -9.55 17.91
C SER A 47 -13.25 -8.20 17.69
N TYR A 48 -13.63 -7.53 16.60
CA TYR A 48 -13.16 -6.19 16.31
C TYR A 48 -13.48 -5.20 17.43
N LEU A 49 -14.68 -5.28 18.01
CA LEU A 49 -15.11 -4.38 19.08
C LEU A 49 -14.29 -4.61 20.36
N GLU A 50 -14.01 -5.85 20.74
CA GLU A 50 -13.14 -6.15 21.89
C GLU A 50 -11.71 -5.64 21.69
N ILE A 51 -11.19 -5.74 20.46
CA ILE A 51 -9.86 -5.20 20.12
C ILE A 51 -9.88 -3.67 20.18
N LEU A 52 -10.92 -3.03 19.64
CA LEU A 52 -11.11 -1.58 19.67
C LEU A 52 -11.22 -1.05 21.11
N GLU A 53 -12.01 -1.72 21.97
CA GLU A 53 -12.16 -1.39 23.39
C GLU A 53 -10.84 -1.50 24.16
N SER A 54 -9.96 -2.43 23.77
CA SER A 54 -8.62 -2.56 24.34
C SER A 54 -7.59 -1.54 23.81
N GLY A 55 -8.02 -0.56 23.00
CA GLY A 55 -7.16 0.47 22.41
C GLY A 55 -6.52 0.10 21.08
N GLY A 56 -6.90 -1.04 20.50
CA GLY A 56 -6.54 -1.42 19.14
C GLY A 56 -7.46 -0.76 18.10
N GLY A 57 -7.69 -1.45 16.99
CA GLY A 57 -8.65 -0.99 15.99
C GLY A 57 -8.15 0.22 15.19
N ILE A 58 -9.11 0.99 14.70
CA ILE A 58 -8.81 2.22 13.94
C ILE A 58 -8.13 3.27 14.82
N LEU A 59 -8.44 3.31 16.12
CA LEU A 59 -7.89 4.30 17.04
C LEU A 59 -6.38 4.13 17.24
N SER A 60 -5.88 2.88 17.19
CA SER A 60 -4.45 2.59 17.19
C SER A 60 -3.74 3.23 15.99
N THR A 61 -4.27 3.05 14.77
CA THR A 61 -3.72 3.69 13.56
C THR A 61 -3.85 5.21 13.61
N VAL A 62 -4.98 5.75 14.07
CA VAL A 62 -5.16 7.21 14.20
C VAL A 62 -4.12 7.80 15.16
N LYS A 63 -3.86 7.14 16.30
CA LYS A 63 -2.84 7.57 17.25
C LYS A 63 -1.45 7.51 16.61
N ALA A 64 -1.07 6.37 16.02
CA ALA A 64 0.24 6.21 15.38
C ALA A 64 0.46 7.20 14.23
N THR A 65 -0.59 7.56 13.49
CA THR A 65 -0.53 8.56 12.41
C THR A 65 -0.39 9.99 12.94
N ARG A 66 -0.91 10.28 14.15
CA ARG A 66 -0.72 11.60 14.80
C ARG A 66 0.65 11.74 15.46
N ASP A 67 1.21 10.64 15.95
CA ASP A 67 2.47 10.63 16.70
C ASP A 67 3.72 10.63 15.79
N ILE A 68 3.55 10.28 14.50
CA ILE A 68 4.63 10.28 13.50
C ILE A 68 4.80 11.66 12.85
N SER A 69 6.03 12.02 12.48
CA SER A 69 6.29 13.26 11.73
C SER A 69 5.77 13.16 10.29
N GLU A 70 5.51 14.31 9.66
CA GLU A 70 5.11 14.35 8.24
C GLU A 70 6.19 13.75 7.33
N GLU A 71 7.46 14.01 7.61
CA GLU A 71 8.59 13.49 6.84
C GLU A 71 8.67 11.96 6.94
N ASP A 72 8.50 11.41 8.13
CA ASP A 72 8.53 9.95 8.32
C ASP A 72 7.28 9.28 7.75
N LEU A 73 6.13 9.96 7.80
CA LEU A 73 4.90 9.50 7.16
C LEU A 73 5.05 9.43 5.63
N PHE A 74 5.69 10.44 5.03
CA PHE A 74 6.03 10.45 3.61
C PHE A 74 6.98 9.30 3.25
N LYS A 75 8.11 9.17 3.96
CA LYS A 75 9.10 8.11 3.70
C LYS A 75 8.49 6.71 3.82
N LYS A 76 7.60 6.52 4.80
CA LYS A 76 6.86 5.26 4.95
C LYS A 76 5.96 5.00 3.75
N ALA A 77 5.15 5.98 3.34
CA ALA A 77 4.24 5.80 2.20
C ALA A 77 5.01 5.57 0.88
N GLU A 78 6.14 6.23 0.69
CA GLU A 78 7.05 6.01 -0.44
C GLU A 78 7.61 4.58 -0.44
N HIS A 79 8.11 4.11 0.71
CA HIS A 79 8.56 2.73 0.85
C HIS A 79 7.46 1.74 0.49
N ASP A 80 6.26 1.91 1.07
CA ASP A 80 5.14 0.99 0.86
C ASP A 80 4.72 0.99 -0.63
N LEU A 81 4.69 2.14 -1.30
CA LEU A 81 4.36 2.24 -2.73
C LEU A 81 5.38 1.53 -3.64
N LEU A 82 6.67 1.66 -3.32
CA LEU A 82 7.75 1.15 -4.18
C LEU A 82 8.08 -0.33 -3.93
N THR A 83 7.60 -0.90 -2.83
CA THR A 83 7.84 -2.31 -2.45
C THR A 83 6.62 -3.22 -2.65
N MET A 84 5.50 -2.67 -3.13
CA MET A 84 4.31 -3.42 -3.54
C MET A 84 4.58 -4.40 -4.68
#